data_AF-A0A1C0B7K9-F1
#
_entry.id   AF-A0A1C0B7K9-F1
#
_cell.length_a   1.000
_cell.length_b   1.000
_cell.length_c   1.000
_cell.angle_alpha   90.00
_cell.angle_beta   90.00
_cell.angle_gamma   90.00
#
_symmetry.space_group_name_H-M   'P 1'
#
loop_
_entity.id
_entity.type
_entity.pdbx_description
1 polymer ?
#
loop_
_entity_poly.entity_id
_entity_poly.type
_entity_poly.pdbx_seq_one_letter_code
_entity_poly.pdbx_strand_id
1 'polypeptide(L)'
;MADISIPIPFLGKIIEYFDKSFFLKYYQYSHSKYIEHLYNSNWHIIDKCGFSYKICLENIYKNDINDNSFFMIKNISTEKIENLTIKIVAESIYGDYIQNIYIDNLLSNEKPNIFILNQIPFQELEFYKESIIPTYNSIYIQVIGINYKIVDEKSVKIRPTFYSLLNDRWDKKWNINWNLRYIEEGKSFLREYIYFRVLNGDILFLLEKTKNPIKIIRYKINMFLTSKYIISSLFWVLLWSGRIDVDKSGYYRIKI
;
A
#
# COMPACT_ATOMS: atom_id res chain seq x y z
N MET A 1 31.01 18.69 42.21
CA MET A 1 30.00 17.72 41.75
C MET A 1 30.16 17.62 40.25
N ALA A 2 30.53 16.46 39.73
CA ALA A 2 30.73 16.28 38.30
C ALA A 2 29.35 16.19 37.64
N ASP A 3 29.02 17.18 36.82
CA ASP A 3 27.88 17.12 35.91
C ASP A 3 28.17 16.02 34.88
N ILE A 4 27.56 14.86 35.10
CA ILE A 4 27.50 13.80 34.09
C ILE A 4 26.45 14.25 33.07
N SER A 5 26.85 15.14 32.17
CA SER A 5 26.09 15.41 30.96
C SER A 5 26.18 14.16 30.09
N ILE A 6 25.19 13.27 30.21
CA ILE A 6 25.08 12.11 29.32
C ILE A 6 24.96 12.68 27.91
N PRO A 7 25.87 12.36 26.98
CA PRO A 7 25.81 12.88 25.64
C PRO A 7 24.52 12.33 25.01
N ILE A 8 23.59 13.23 24.72
CA ILE A 8 22.30 13.01 24.04
C ILE A 8 22.42 12.04 22.82
N PRO A 9 23.53 12.01 22.05
CA PRO A 9 23.72 11.03 20.97
C PRO A 9 23.77 9.56 21.40
N PHE A 10 24.28 9.26 22.61
CA PHE A 10 24.41 7.88 23.11
C PHE A 10 23.05 7.29 23.52
N LEU A 11 22.23 8.08 24.21
CA LEU A 11 20.86 7.72 24.54
C LEU A 11 20.03 7.49 23.26
N GLY A 12 20.22 8.33 22.24
CA GLY A 12 19.58 8.14 20.93
C GLY A 12 19.90 6.78 20.30
N LYS A 13 21.17 6.37 20.29
CA LYS A 13 21.59 5.06 19.77
C LYS A 13 21.03 3.87 20.56
N ILE A 14 20.94 4.00 21.89
CA ILE A 14 20.35 2.97 22.74
C ILE A 14 18.85 2.84 22.45
N ILE A 15 18.13 3.96 22.40
CA ILE A 15 16.70 3.96 22.08
C ILE A 15 16.47 3.37 20.69
N GLU A 16 17.27 3.74 19.69
CA GLU A 16 17.19 3.18 18.34
C GLU A 16 17.46 1.67 18.32
N TYR A 17 18.43 1.19 19.10
CA TYR A 17 18.73 -0.24 19.23
C TYR A 17 17.54 -1.02 19.80
N PHE A 18 16.92 -0.51 20.87
CA PHE A 18 15.73 -1.15 21.44
C PHE A 18 14.53 -1.06 20.50
N ASP A 19 14.25 0.12 19.91
CA ASP A 19 13.20 0.32 18.91
C ASP A 19 13.34 -0.69 17.76
N LYS A 20 14.56 -0.85 17.23
CA LYS A 20 14.86 -1.84 16.19
C LYS A 20 14.64 -3.26 16.67
N SER A 21 15.17 -3.63 17.83
CA SER A 21 15.07 -5.00 18.35
C SER A 21 13.62 -5.44 18.55
N PHE A 22 12.75 -4.53 19.00
CA PHE A 22 11.35 -4.85 19.28
C PHE A 22 10.45 -4.73 18.05
N PHE A 23 10.61 -3.68 17.23
CA PHE A 23 9.63 -3.34 16.19
C PHE A 23 10.02 -3.79 14.79
N LEU A 24 11.29 -4.13 14.52
CA LEU A 24 11.76 -4.49 13.18
C LEU A 24 10.94 -5.61 12.55
N LYS A 25 10.61 -6.65 13.31
CA LYS A 25 9.81 -7.78 12.81
C LYS A 25 8.42 -7.35 12.32
N TYR A 26 7.78 -6.36 12.96
CA TYR A 26 6.45 -5.89 12.58
C TYR A 26 6.49 -4.98 11.35
N TYR A 27 7.53 -4.16 11.25
CA TYR A 27 7.82 -3.36 10.07
C TYR A 27 8.12 -4.26 8.85
N GLN A 28 8.96 -5.28 9.03
CA GLN A 28 9.24 -6.31 8.02
C GLN A 28 7.98 -7.05 7.59
N TYR A 29 7.18 -7.47 8.57
CA TYR A 29 5.92 -8.14 8.32
C TYR A 29 4.97 -7.28 7.47
N SER A 30 4.69 -6.06 7.92
CA SER A 30 3.78 -5.13 7.22
C SER A 30 4.23 -4.89 5.78
N HIS A 31 5.52 -4.63 5.58
CA HIS A 31 6.06 -4.41 4.26
C HIS A 31 6.03 -5.68 3.39
N SER A 32 6.37 -6.85 3.94
CA SER A 32 6.31 -8.11 3.19
C SER A 32 4.89 -8.45 2.70
N LYS A 33 3.88 -8.19 3.54
CA LYS A 33 2.47 -8.39 3.20
C LYS A 33 1.96 -7.40 2.19
N TYR A 34 2.41 -6.15 2.29
CA TYR A 34 2.15 -5.14 1.28
C TYR A 34 2.67 -5.59 -0.09
N ILE A 35 3.91 -6.07 -0.15
CA ILE A 35 4.52 -6.59 -1.37
C ILE A 35 3.78 -7.85 -1.87
N GLU A 36 3.41 -8.78 -0.99
CA GLU A 36 2.61 -9.96 -1.33
C GLU A 36 1.24 -9.57 -1.94
N HIS A 37 0.54 -8.64 -1.30
CA HIS A 37 -0.75 -8.13 -1.79
C HIS A 37 -0.59 -7.47 -3.15
N LEU A 38 0.46 -6.68 -3.35
CA LEU A 38 0.77 -6.05 -4.64
C LEU A 38 1.00 -7.12 -5.72
N TYR A 39 1.73 -8.20 -5.42
CA TYR A 39 1.98 -9.28 -6.37
C TYR A 39 0.77 -10.17 -6.63
N ASN A 40 -0.18 -10.28 -5.71
CA ASN A 40 -1.31 -11.21 -5.83
C ASN A 40 -2.61 -10.54 -6.33
N SER A 41 -2.71 -9.22 -6.33
CA SER A 41 -3.95 -8.50 -6.66
C SER A 41 -3.99 -7.98 -8.11
N ASN A 42 -5.17 -8.08 -8.74
CA ASN A 42 -5.59 -7.34 -9.95
C ASN A 42 -4.68 -7.50 -11.20
N TRP A 43 -4.29 -8.73 -11.53
CA TRP A 43 -3.65 -9.01 -12.82
C TRP A 43 -4.68 -9.06 -13.94
N HIS A 44 -4.41 -8.33 -15.02
CA HIS A 44 -5.16 -8.42 -16.26
C HIS A 44 -4.48 -9.42 -17.19
N ILE A 45 -5.28 -10.26 -17.84
CA ILE A 45 -4.77 -11.32 -18.72
C ILE A 45 -4.99 -10.91 -20.17
N ILE A 46 -3.98 -11.12 -21.03
CA ILE A 46 -4.11 -11.05 -22.49
C ILE A 46 -3.95 -12.47 -23.01
N ASP A 47 -5.04 -13.23 -22.98
CA ASP A 47 -5.04 -14.69 -23.22
C ASP A 47 -4.41 -15.06 -24.56
N LYS A 48 -4.74 -14.34 -25.63
CA LYS A 48 -4.20 -14.58 -26.98
C LYS A 48 -2.68 -14.40 -27.07
N CYS A 49 -2.11 -13.58 -26.19
CA CYS A 49 -0.68 -13.31 -26.13
C CYS A 49 0.06 -14.12 -25.06
N GLY A 50 -0.67 -14.87 -24.21
CA GLY A 50 -0.07 -15.78 -23.22
C GLY A 50 0.62 -15.11 -22.03
N PHE A 51 0.29 -13.85 -21.71
CA PHE A 51 0.86 -13.15 -20.55
C PHE A 51 -0.21 -12.43 -19.72
N SER A 52 0.14 -12.13 -18.48
CA SER A 52 -0.65 -11.26 -17.62
C SER A 52 0.16 -10.02 -17.23
N TYR A 53 -0.53 -8.90 -17.05
CA TYR A 53 0.07 -7.63 -16.72
C TYR A 53 -0.67 -6.91 -15.59
N LYS A 54 0.00 -5.93 -15.00
CA LYS A 54 -0.54 -5.01 -14.02
C LYS A 54 0.11 -3.65 -14.19
N ILE A 55 -0.70 -2.60 -14.16
CA ILE A 55 -0.21 -1.22 -14.06
C ILE A 55 -0.34 -0.82 -12.61
N CYS A 56 0.78 -0.48 -11.99
CA CYS A 56 0.84 0.01 -10.63
C CYS A 56 1.09 1.52 -10.69
N LEU A 57 0.03 2.29 -10.49
CA LEU A 57 0.12 3.74 -10.26
C LEU A 57 0.43 4.00 -8.77
N GLU A 58 1.37 3.24 -8.23
CA GLU A 58 1.67 3.14 -6.80
C GLU A 58 3.18 3.14 -6.59
N ASN A 59 3.62 3.70 -5.47
CA ASN A 59 5.04 3.75 -5.16
C ASN A 59 5.50 2.39 -4.62
N ILE A 60 6.17 1.58 -5.45
CA ILE A 60 6.62 0.23 -5.08
C ILE A 60 7.97 0.28 -4.34
N TYR A 61 8.87 1.20 -4.71
CA TYR A 61 10.24 1.25 -4.20
C TYR A 61 10.69 2.70 -3.98
N LYS A 62 10.61 3.14 -2.72
CA LYS A 62 10.92 4.51 -2.34
C LYS A 62 12.41 4.70 -2.00
N ASN A 63 13.36 4.27 -2.81
CA ASN A 63 14.72 4.80 -2.59
C ASN A 63 14.84 6.25 -3.08
N ASP A 64 13.95 6.68 -3.97
CA ASP A 64 13.69 8.08 -4.27
C ASP A 64 12.17 8.29 -4.30
N ILE A 65 11.70 9.46 -3.88
CA ILE A 65 10.34 9.93 -4.16
C ILE A 65 10.35 10.30 -5.65
N ASN A 66 10.49 9.29 -6.51
CA ASN A 66 10.24 9.47 -7.92
C ASN A 66 8.80 9.02 -8.12
N ASP A 67 7.97 9.99 -8.44
CA ASP A 67 6.57 9.89 -8.84
C ASP A 67 6.48 9.13 -10.17
N ASN A 68 6.89 7.85 -10.12
CA ASN A 68 6.96 6.96 -11.25
C ASN A 68 5.85 5.92 -11.16
N SER A 69 5.12 5.76 -12.26
CA SER A 69 4.23 4.61 -12.45
C SER A 69 5.06 3.37 -12.81
N PHE A 70 4.56 2.19 -12.50
CA PHE A 70 5.22 0.93 -12.85
C PHE A 70 4.32 0.03 -13.70
N PHE A 71 4.93 -0.70 -14.62
CA PHE A 71 4.29 -1.77 -15.37
C PHE A 71 4.92 -3.10 -14.96
N MET A 72 4.08 -4.03 -14.55
CA MET A 72 4.48 -5.37 -14.18
C MET A 72 3.90 -6.37 -15.18
N ILE A 73 4.70 -7.35 -15.57
CA ILE A 73 4.31 -8.38 -16.53
C ILE A 73 4.90 -9.72 -16.15
N LYS A 74 4.11 -10.79 -16.31
CA LYS A 74 4.56 -12.17 -16.15
C LYS A 74 3.98 -13.05 -17.26
N ASN A 75 4.80 -13.97 -17.75
CA ASN A 75 4.36 -14.99 -18.68
C ASN A 75 3.50 -16.01 -17.93
N ILE A 76 2.31 -16.30 -18.49
CA ILE A 76 1.41 -17.34 -17.98
C ILE A 76 1.34 -18.55 -18.92
N SER A 77 1.92 -18.43 -20.12
CA SER A 77 2.09 -19.52 -21.07
C SER A 77 3.23 -20.44 -20.64
N THR A 78 3.14 -21.70 -21.05
CA THR A 78 4.25 -22.66 -20.96
C THR A 78 5.38 -22.32 -21.92
N GLU A 79 5.08 -21.60 -23.00
CA GLU A 79 6.05 -21.21 -24.02
C GLU A 79 6.79 -19.93 -23.64
N LYS A 80 8.09 -19.92 -23.94
CA LYS A 80 8.94 -18.73 -23.80
C LYS A 80 8.54 -17.70 -24.86
N ILE A 81 8.37 -16.44 -24.45
CA ILE A 81 8.22 -15.32 -25.37
C ILE A 81 9.61 -14.69 -25.53
N GLU A 82 10.22 -14.84 -26.70
CA GLU A 82 11.58 -14.36 -26.95
C GLU A 82 11.63 -12.85 -27.12
N ASN A 83 10.62 -12.27 -27.77
CA ASN A 83 10.54 -10.83 -28.01
C ASN A 83 9.10 -10.36 -27.83
N LEU A 84 8.92 -9.29 -27.05
CA LEU A 84 7.61 -8.71 -26.81
C LEU A 84 7.73 -7.18 -26.84
N THR A 85 6.99 -6.57 -27.76
CA THR A 85 6.89 -5.12 -27.87
C THR A 85 5.50 -4.68 -27.43
N ILE A 86 5.47 -3.86 -26.39
CA ILE A 86 4.24 -3.35 -25.78
C ILE A 86 4.25 -1.83 -25.88
N LYS A 87 3.12 -1.26 -26.29
CA LYS A 87 2.84 0.17 -26.19
C LYS A 87 1.78 0.41 -25.14
N ILE A 88 2.08 1.24 -24.17
CA ILE A 88 1.17 1.68 -23.12
C ILE A 88 0.71 3.08 -23.48
N VAL A 89 -0.59 3.31 -23.42
CA VAL A 89 -1.20 4.63 -23.68
C VAL A 89 -2.06 5.01 -22.48
N ALA A 90 -1.71 6.12 -21.85
CA ALA A 90 -2.51 6.75 -20.79
C ALA A 90 -3.16 8.02 -21.35
N GLU A 91 -4.48 7.97 -21.51
CA GLU A 91 -5.28 9.09 -21.96
C GLU A 91 -5.52 10.05 -20.79
N SER A 92 -5.19 11.33 -20.97
CA SER A 92 -5.45 12.39 -20.01
C SER A 92 -6.28 13.52 -20.62
N ILE A 93 -6.77 14.43 -19.78
CA ILE A 93 -7.43 15.65 -20.25
C ILE A 93 -6.43 16.57 -21.00
N TYR A 94 -5.15 16.49 -20.65
CA TYR A 94 -4.09 17.36 -21.15
C TYR A 94 -3.36 16.82 -22.39
N GLY A 95 -3.59 15.56 -22.74
CA GLY A 95 -2.91 14.87 -23.85
C GLY A 95 -2.62 13.41 -23.52
N ASP A 96 -2.29 12.62 -24.54
CA ASP A 96 -1.99 11.20 -24.36
C ASP A 96 -0.52 11.00 -24.03
N TYR A 97 -0.26 10.25 -22.96
CA TYR A 97 1.07 9.79 -22.59
C TYR A 97 1.30 8.40 -23.18
N ILE A 98 2.42 8.22 -23.87
CA ILE A 98 2.71 7.00 -24.62
C ILE A 98 4.09 6.48 -24.21
N GLN A 99 4.17 5.20 -23.86
CA GLN A 99 5.44 4.53 -23.60
C GLN A 99 5.52 3.17 -24.29
N ASN A 100 6.63 2.93 -24.99
CA ASN A 100 6.95 1.63 -25.56
C ASN A 100 7.89 0.87 -24.63
N ILE A 101 7.61 -0.41 -24.41
CA ILE A 101 8.43 -1.33 -23.63
C ILE A 101 8.82 -2.49 -24.55
N TYR A 102 10.13 -2.74 -24.62
CA TYR A 102 10.71 -3.86 -25.33
C TYR A 102 11.19 -4.86 -24.29
N ILE A 103 10.77 -6.11 -24.43
CA ILE A 103 11.07 -7.19 -23.50
C ILE A 103 11.73 -8.31 -24.27
N ASP A 104 12.99 -8.56 -23.93
CA ASP A 104 13.73 -9.70 -24.42
C ASP A 104 13.57 -10.84 -23.42
N ASN A 105 13.11 -11.99 -23.90
CA ASN A 105 12.97 -13.24 -23.15
C ASN A 105 12.08 -13.14 -21.89
N LEU A 106 10.76 -13.14 -22.06
CA LEU A 106 9.81 -13.32 -20.98
C LEU A 106 9.65 -14.83 -20.66
N LEU A 107 10.34 -15.28 -19.61
CA LEU A 107 10.36 -16.68 -19.16
C LEU A 107 9.09 -17.04 -18.35
N SER A 108 8.65 -18.30 -18.45
CA SER A 108 7.53 -18.83 -17.67
C SER A 108 7.96 -19.13 -16.22
N ASN A 109 7.05 -18.93 -15.27
CA ASN A 109 7.25 -19.21 -13.83
C ASN A 109 8.30 -18.35 -13.09
N GLU A 110 8.75 -17.24 -13.66
CA GLU A 110 9.59 -16.27 -12.94
C GLU A 110 8.76 -15.23 -12.18
N LYS A 111 9.41 -14.54 -11.23
CA LYS A 111 8.87 -13.31 -10.63
C LYS A 111 8.52 -12.35 -11.77
N PRO A 112 7.46 -11.53 -11.63
CA PRO A 112 7.10 -10.60 -12.70
C PRO A 112 8.22 -9.60 -12.95
N ASN A 113 8.44 -9.30 -14.23
CA ASN A 113 9.32 -8.24 -14.66
C ASN A 113 8.66 -6.89 -14.37
N ILE A 114 9.43 -5.96 -13.82
CA ILE A 114 8.97 -4.63 -13.40
C ILE A 114 9.67 -3.58 -14.25
N PHE A 115 8.88 -2.75 -14.90
CA PHE A 115 9.34 -1.65 -15.75
C PHE A 115 8.88 -0.33 -15.17
N ILE A 116 9.77 0.65 -15.17
CA ILE A 116 9.45 2.02 -14.74
C ILE A 116 8.84 2.77 -15.92
N LEU A 117 7.70 3.41 -15.69
CA LEU A 117 6.98 4.19 -16.70
C LEU A 117 7.36 5.66 -16.63
N ASN A 118 8.56 6.01 -17.10
CA ASN A 118 9.09 7.38 -17.04
C ASN A 118 8.31 8.37 -17.93
N GLN A 119 7.59 7.89 -18.95
CA GLN A 119 6.81 8.72 -19.87
C GLN A 119 5.33 8.81 -19.47
N ILE A 120 4.89 8.01 -18.50
CA ILE A 120 3.54 8.04 -17.95
C ILE A 120 3.69 8.38 -16.46
N PRO A 121 3.71 9.68 -16.10
CA PRO A 121 3.99 10.09 -14.73
C PRO A 121 3.03 9.44 -13.73
N PHE A 122 3.46 9.37 -12.48
CA PHE A 122 2.54 8.99 -11.41
C PHE A 122 1.37 9.97 -11.36
N GLN A 123 0.19 9.43 -11.07
CA GLN A 123 -1.06 10.17 -11.11
C GLN A 123 -1.04 11.33 -10.11
N GLU A 124 -0.87 12.56 -10.60
CA GLU A 124 -1.13 13.75 -9.78
C GLU A 124 -2.64 13.87 -9.57
N LEU A 125 -3.03 14.19 -8.33
CA LEU A 125 -4.36 14.64 -7.98
C LEU A 125 -4.40 16.15 -8.18
N GLU A 126 -5.11 16.62 -9.20
CA GLU A 126 -5.36 18.05 -9.31
C GLU A 126 -6.56 18.43 -8.43
N PHE A 127 -6.29 19.30 -7.46
CA PHE A 127 -7.32 19.90 -6.61
C PHE A 127 -7.81 21.18 -7.28
N TYR A 128 -8.98 21.11 -7.93
CA TYR A 128 -9.57 22.27 -8.59
C TYR A 128 -10.79 22.78 -7.81
N LYS A 129 -10.60 23.87 -7.06
CA LYS A 129 -11.59 24.62 -6.25
C LYS A 129 -12.42 23.80 -5.23
N GLU A 130 -13.10 22.74 -5.65
CA GLU A 130 -13.86 21.78 -4.82
C GLU A 130 -13.88 20.33 -5.40
N SER A 131 -13.11 20.05 -6.46
CA SER A 131 -13.11 18.76 -7.18
C SER A 131 -11.74 18.10 -7.15
N ILE A 132 -11.71 16.78 -6.92
CA ILE A 132 -10.53 15.93 -7.10
C ILE A 132 -10.59 15.34 -8.51
N ILE A 133 -9.71 15.79 -9.42
CA ILE A 133 -9.67 15.28 -10.79
C ILE A 133 -8.51 14.29 -10.91
N PRO A 134 -8.75 13.01 -11.25
CA PRO A 134 -7.67 12.10 -11.62
C PRO A 134 -7.03 12.60 -12.93
N THR A 135 -5.71 12.68 -12.99
CA THR A 135 -5.00 13.12 -14.20
C THR A 135 -5.27 12.23 -15.41
N TYR A 136 -5.52 10.93 -15.22
CA TYR A 136 -5.80 9.98 -16.30
C TYR A 136 -7.28 9.60 -16.41
N ASN A 137 -7.84 9.71 -17.61
CA ASN A 137 -9.17 9.22 -17.95
C ASN A 137 -9.17 7.70 -18.12
N SER A 138 -8.10 7.16 -18.72
CA SER A 138 -7.90 5.73 -18.85
C SER A 138 -6.48 5.36 -19.24
N ILE A 139 -6.12 4.09 -19.01
CA ILE A 139 -4.88 3.50 -19.48
C ILE A 139 -5.21 2.21 -20.21
N TYR A 140 -4.62 1.99 -21.38
CA TYR A 140 -4.71 0.73 -22.10
C TYR A 140 -3.34 0.33 -22.64
N ILE A 141 -3.20 -0.95 -22.92
CA ILE A 141 -1.99 -1.58 -23.43
C ILE A 141 -2.27 -2.11 -24.82
N GLN A 142 -1.35 -1.90 -25.74
CA GLN A 142 -1.37 -2.44 -27.08
C GLN A 142 -0.12 -3.30 -27.25
N VAL A 143 -0.31 -4.59 -27.51
CA VAL A 143 0.75 -5.47 -28.00
C VAL A 143 0.97 -5.11 -29.46
N ILE A 144 2.22 -4.79 -29.83
CA ILE A 144 2.62 -4.45 -31.21
C ILE A 144 3.33 -5.64 -31.87
N GLY A 145 4.00 -6.48 -31.09
CA GLY A 145 4.63 -7.67 -31.65
C GLY A 145 5.07 -8.68 -30.61
N ILE A 146 5.06 -9.94 -31.05
CA ILE A 146 5.46 -11.13 -30.29
C ILE A 146 6.35 -11.99 -31.19
N ASN A 147 7.52 -12.40 -30.69
CA ASN A 147 8.47 -13.27 -31.40
C ASN A 147 8.71 -12.81 -32.84
N TYR A 148 8.98 -11.51 -33.01
CA TYR A 148 9.20 -10.83 -34.29
C TYR A 148 8.01 -10.80 -35.26
N LYS A 149 6.83 -11.26 -34.84
CA LYS A 149 5.59 -11.13 -35.62
C LYS A 149 4.84 -9.88 -35.16
N ILE A 150 4.32 -9.12 -36.12
CA ILE A 150 3.41 -8.02 -35.83
C ILE A 150 2.12 -8.61 -35.29
N VAL A 151 1.71 -8.15 -34.11
CA VAL A 151 0.46 -8.47 -33.45
C VAL A 151 -0.17 -7.12 -33.13
N ASP A 152 -1.42 -6.89 -33.53
CA ASP A 152 -2.16 -5.69 -33.10
C ASP A 152 -3.29 -6.13 -32.18
N GLU A 153 -2.97 -6.18 -30.89
CA GLU A 153 -3.94 -6.55 -29.86
C GLU A 153 -3.98 -5.49 -28.77
N LYS A 154 -5.18 -5.00 -28.48
CA LYS A 154 -5.41 -4.02 -27.42
C LYS A 154 -6.03 -4.68 -26.21
N SER A 155 -5.48 -4.37 -25.05
CA SER A 155 -6.03 -4.71 -23.76
C SER A 155 -7.31 -3.94 -23.50
N VAL A 156 -8.02 -4.35 -22.45
CA VAL A 156 -9.16 -3.59 -21.93
C VAL A 156 -8.69 -2.23 -21.44
N LYS A 157 -9.50 -1.20 -21.72
CA LYS A 157 -9.35 0.16 -21.20
C LYS A 157 -9.55 0.14 -19.69
N ILE A 158 -8.47 0.33 -18.94
CA ILE A 158 -8.49 0.39 -17.48
C ILE A 158 -8.78 1.83 -17.10
N ARG A 159 -9.87 2.06 -16.37
CA ARG A 159 -10.04 3.32 -15.66
C ARG A 159 -9.23 3.22 -14.38
N PRO A 160 -8.33 4.17 -14.08
CA PRO A 160 -7.69 4.24 -12.78
C PRO A 160 -8.75 4.62 -11.73
N THR A 161 -9.55 3.65 -11.30
CA THR A 161 -10.56 3.83 -10.27
C THR A 161 -9.94 3.64 -8.89
N PHE A 162 -9.85 4.75 -8.16
CA PHE A 162 -9.83 4.90 -6.70
C PHE A 162 -8.73 4.23 -5.84
N TYR A 163 -7.73 5.05 -5.49
CA TYR A 163 -7.22 5.44 -4.15
C TYR A 163 -7.11 4.44 -2.98
N SER A 164 -7.09 3.12 -3.17
CA SER A 164 -6.81 2.26 -2.01
C SER A 164 -5.37 2.40 -1.50
N LEU A 165 -4.43 2.79 -2.38
CA LEU A 165 -2.98 2.72 -2.12
C LEU A 165 -2.28 4.08 -2.04
N LEU A 166 -2.95 5.17 -2.46
CA LEU A 166 -2.48 6.54 -2.27
C LEU A 166 -2.57 7.01 -0.80
N ASN A 167 -3.28 6.27 0.05
CA ASN A 167 -3.41 6.54 1.48
C ASN A 167 -2.49 5.68 2.36
N ASP A 168 -1.65 4.83 1.75
CA ASP A 168 -0.74 3.99 2.52
C ASP A 168 0.26 4.85 3.28
N ARG A 169 0.42 4.54 4.57
CA ARG A 169 1.39 5.24 5.41
C ARG A 169 2.77 4.62 5.21
N TRP A 170 3.73 5.46 4.84
CA TRP A 170 5.13 5.09 4.75
C TRP A 170 5.95 5.73 5.86
N ASP A 171 6.94 5.01 6.37
CA ASP A 171 7.84 5.50 7.42
C ASP A 171 9.28 5.13 7.11
N LYS A 172 10.20 6.09 7.28
CA LYS A 172 11.64 5.89 7.05
C LYS A 172 12.30 5.57 8.40
N LYS A 173 12.66 4.30 8.61
CA LYS A 173 13.35 3.85 9.83
C LYS A 173 14.46 2.86 9.51
N TRP A 174 15.57 2.98 10.24
CA TRP A 174 16.76 2.12 10.11
C TRP A 174 17.29 2.04 8.67
N ASN A 175 17.31 3.18 7.97
CA ASN A 175 17.73 3.31 6.57
C ASN A 175 16.88 2.52 5.56
N ILE A 176 15.67 2.10 5.95
CA ILE A 176 14.72 1.39 5.08
C ILE A 176 13.40 2.16 5.10
N ASN A 177 12.73 2.22 3.95
CA ASN A 177 11.37 2.74 3.85
C ASN A 177 10.38 1.60 3.97
N TRP A 178 9.52 1.69 4.99
CA TRP A 178 8.58 0.65 5.31
C TRP A 178 7.16 1.08 4.96
N ASN A 179 6.43 0.18 4.31
CA ASN A 179 4.99 0.35 4.14
C ASN A 179 4.29 -0.13 5.41
N LEU A 180 3.48 0.74 6.01
CA LEU A 180 2.79 0.51 7.28
C LEU A 180 1.31 0.15 7.10
N ARG A 181 0.83 -0.16 5.89
CA ARG A 181 -0.58 -0.46 5.62
C ARG A 181 -1.15 -1.47 6.61
N TYR A 182 -0.50 -2.62 6.76
CA TYR A 182 -0.97 -3.66 7.66
C TYR A 182 -0.87 -3.24 9.13
N ILE A 183 0.12 -2.43 9.51
CA ILE A 183 0.17 -1.81 10.84
C ILE A 183 -1.03 -0.88 11.07
N GLU A 184 -1.43 -0.08 10.08
CA GLU A 184 -2.59 0.81 10.17
C GLU A 184 -3.92 0.03 10.14
N GLU A 185 -3.99 -1.10 9.44
CA GLU A 185 -5.09 -2.06 9.54
C GLU A 185 -5.19 -2.64 10.96
N GLY A 186 -4.06 -3.03 11.57
CA GLY A 186 -4.00 -3.48 12.97
C GLY A 186 -4.47 -2.42 13.97
N LYS A 187 -4.12 -1.14 13.75
CA LYS A 187 -4.61 -0.01 14.55
C LYS A 187 -6.11 0.21 14.36
N SER A 188 -6.61 0.05 13.13
CA SER A 188 -8.04 0.15 12.81
C SER A 188 -8.83 -0.97 13.48
N PHE A 189 -8.32 -2.20 13.44
CA PHE A 189 -8.87 -3.33 14.19
C PHE A 189 -8.92 -3.06 15.70
N LEU A 190 -7.85 -2.54 16.29
CA LEU A 190 -7.84 -2.17 17.72
C LEU A 190 -8.88 -1.07 18.02
N ARG A 191 -9.02 -0.10 17.12
CA ARG A 191 -10.03 0.97 17.26
C ARG A 191 -11.44 0.38 17.25
N GLU A 192 -11.76 -0.49 16.30
CA GLU A 192 -13.05 -1.17 16.20
C GLU A 192 -13.32 -2.05 17.43
N TYR A 193 -12.29 -2.77 17.91
CA TYR A 193 -12.40 -3.57 19.12
C TYR A 193 -12.75 -2.70 20.35
N ILE A 194 -12.03 -1.59 20.57
CA ILE A 194 -12.32 -0.65 21.66
C ILE A 194 -13.71 -0.04 21.49
N TYR A 195 -14.09 0.31 20.26
CA TYR A 195 -15.44 0.78 19.93
C TYR A 195 -16.51 -0.19 20.39
N PHE A 196 -16.43 -1.45 19.94
CA PHE A 196 -17.37 -2.48 20.33
C PHE A 196 -17.41 -2.74 21.84
N ARG A 197 -16.25 -2.75 22.51
CA ARG A 197 -16.18 -3.06 23.95
C ARG A 197 -16.66 -1.93 24.85
N VAL A 198 -16.36 -0.67 24.53
CA VAL A 198 -16.77 0.48 25.36
C VAL A 198 -18.26 0.81 25.16
N LEU A 199 -18.77 0.62 23.93
CA LEU A 199 -20.17 0.89 23.60
C LEU A 199 -21.06 -0.35 23.68
N ASN A 200 -20.54 -1.52 24.10
CA ASN A 200 -21.27 -2.80 24.13
C ASN A 200 -21.93 -3.17 22.77
N GLY A 201 -21.36 -2.74 21.65
CA GLY A 201 -21.95 -2.96 20.33
C GLY A 201 -23.17 -2.09 20.00
N ASP A 202 -23.55 -1.12 20.84
CA ASP A 202 -24.64 -0.17 20.55
C ASP A 202 -24.20 0.85 19.47
N ILE A 203 -24.20 0.43 18.20
CA ILE A 203 -23.91 1.28 17.03
C ILE A 203 -24.94 2.43 16.91
N LEU A 204 -26.16 2.21 17.41
CA LEU A 204 -27.27 3.17 17.38
C LEU A 204 -27.03 4.42 18.25
N PHE A 205 -25.99 4.45 19.09
CA PHE A 205 -25.67 5.59 19.93
C PHE A 205 -25.39 6.88 19.13
N LEU A 206 -24.87 6.77 17.90
CA LEU A 206 -24.56 7.93 17.04
C LEU A 206 -25.81 8.62 16.48
N LEU A 207 -26.96 7.93 16.46
CA LEU A 207 -28.19 8.40 15.81
C LEU A 207 -29.22 8.96 16.80
N GLU A 208 -29.12 8.61 18.09
CA GLU A 208 -30.06 9.07 19.11
C GLU A 208 -29.49 10.20 19.98
N LYS A 209 -30.27 11.28 20.17
CA LYS A 209 -30.01 12.29 21.20
C LYS A 209 -30.28 11.71 22.59
N THR A 210 -29.40 10.84 23.07
CA THR A 210 -29.54 10.21 24.39
C THR A 210 -29.25 11.23 25.51
N LYS A 211 -30.12 11.29 26.52
CA LYS A 211 -29.91 12.11 27.74
C LYS A 211 -29.28 11.32 28.91
N ASN A 212 -28.97 10.04 28.70
CA ASN A 212 -28.44 9.19 29.76
C ASN A 212 -26.96 9.54 30.04
N PRO A 213 -26.61 9.98 31.26
CA PRO A 213 -25.26 10.46 31.58
C PRO A 213 -24.19 9.36 31.45
N ILE A 214 -24.53 8.11 31.78
CA ILE A 214 -23.59 6.98 31.66
C ILE A 214 -23.25 6.73 30.20
N LYS A 215 -24.24 6.79 29.31
CA LYS A 215 -24.01 6.61 27.88
C LYS A 215 -23.18 7.76 27.28
N ILE A 216 -23.43 9.00 27.71
CA ILE A 216 -22.62 10.18 27.31
C ILE A 216 -21.16 10.02 27.75
N ILE A 217 -20.90 9.57 28.99
CA ILE A 217 -19.55 9.34 29.50
C ILE A 217 -18.84 8.25 28.68
N ARG A 218 -19.52 7.11 28.43
CA ARG A 218 -18.97 6.02 27.62
C ARG A 218 -18.57 6.49 26.22
N TYR A 219 -19.41 7.32 25.58
CA TYR A 219 -19.08 7.89 24.28
C TYR A 219 -17.86 8.82 24.31
N LYS A 220 -17.77 9.72 25.30
CA LYS A 220 -16.61 10.59 25.46
C LYS A 220 -15.32 9.80 25.69
N ILE A 221 -15.38 8.77 26.54
CA ILE A 221 -14.27 7.84 26.76
C ILE A 221 -13.91 7.13 25.46
N ASN A 222 -14.91 6.66 24.71
CA ASN A 222 -14.68 6.00 23.44
C ASN A 222 -13.99 6.92 22.42
N MET A 223 -14.49 8.15 22.22
CA MET A 223 -13.85 9.12 21.32
C MET A 223 -12.41 9.42 21.73
N PHE A 224 -12.13 9.53 23.03
CA PHE A 224 -10.78 9.72 23.52
C PHE A 224 -9.88 8.52 23.19
N LEU A 225 -10.30 7.31 23.58
CA LEU A 225 -9.53 6.08 23.37
C LEU A 225 -9.34 5.72 21.90
N THR A 226 -10.28 6.08 21.03
CA THR A 226 -10.25 5.81 19.58
C THR A 226 -9.54 6.89 18.76
N SER A 227 -9.12 7.98 19.40
CA SER A 227 -8.35 9.04 18.76
C SER A 227 -7.03 8.50 18.17
N LYS A 228 -6.57 9.12 17.07
CA LYS A 228 -5.41 8.66 16.29
C LYS A 228 -4.15 8.45 17.14
N TYR A 229 -3.85 9.39 18.04
CA TYR A 229 -2.65 9.33 18.87
C TYR A 229 -2.76 8.25 19.95
N ILE A 230 -3.89 8.16 20.63
CA ILE A 230 -4.09 7.20 21.71
C ILE A 230 -4.13 5.77 21.17
N ILE A 231 -4.84 5.53 20.07
CA ILE A 231 -4.81 4.22 19.38
C ILE A 231 -3.40 3.84 18.98
N SER A 232 -2.63 4.76 18.39
CA SER A 232 -1.27 4.44 17.97
C SER A 232 -0.38 4.08 19.15
N SER A 233 -0.48 4.80 20.28
CA SER A 233 0.29 4.49 21.49
C SER A 233 -0.15 3.16 22.12
N LEU A 234 -1.46 2.96 22.29
CA LEU A 234 -2.01 1.70 22.83
C LEU A 234 -1.60 0.50 21.98
N PHE A 235 -1.67 0.63 20.64
CA PHE A 235 -1.27 -0.42 19.72
C PHE A 235 0.19 -0.83 19.94
N TRP A 236 1.12 0.13 20.02
CA TRP A 236 2.53 -0.18 20.24
C TRP A 236 2.81 -0.77 21.63
N VAL A 237 2.13 -0.27 22.67
CA VAL A 237 2.26 -0.81 24.04
C VAL A 237 1.72 -2.24 24.10
N LEU A 238 0.59 -2.53 23.45
CA LEU A 238 -0.01 -3.86 23.42
C LEU A 238 0.82 -4.85 22.58
N LEU A 239 1.42 -4.40 21.48
CA LEU A 239 2.38 -5.19 20.72
C LEU A 239 3.63 -5.51 21.55
N TRP A 240 4.19 -4.50 22.22
CA TRP A 240 5.38 -4.65 23.03
C TRP A 240 5.16 -5.61 24.22
N SER A 241 3.99 -5.53 24.85
CA SER A 241 3.59 -6.45 25.92
C SER A 241 3.13 -7.83 25.44
N GLY A 242 3.14 -8.09 24.12
CA GLY A 242 2.71 -9.36 23.52
C GLY A 242 1.21 -9.63 23.60
N ARG A 243 0.41 -8.63 23.98
CA ARG A 243 -1.06 -8.68 24.06
C ARG A 243 -1.71 -8.54 22.69
N ILE A 244 -1.03 -7.91 21.73
CA ILE A 244 -1.36 -8.01 20.31
C ILE A 244 -0.26 -8.81 19.66
N ASP A 245 -0.65 -9.76 18.81
CA ASP A 245 0.27 -10.51 17.98
C ASP A 245 -0.28 -10.65 16.56
N VAL A 246 0.60 -10.95 15.62
CA VAL A 246 0.23 -11.23 14.24
C VAL A 246 0.15 -12.76 14.11
N ASP A 247 -1.01 -13.28 13.74
CA ASP A 247 -1.17 -14.71 13.53
C ASP A 247 -0.45 -15.20 12.25
N LYS A 248 -0.37 -16.53 12.07
CA LYS A 248 0.27 -17.13 10.88
C LYS A 248 -0.44 -16.76 9.56
N SER A 249 -1.71 -16.37 9.63
CA SER A 249 -2.52 -15.94 8.48
C SER A 249 -2.35 -14.45 8.18
N GLY A 250 -1.70 -13.72 9.07
CA GLY A 250 -1.38 -12.32 8.94
C GLY A 250 -2.37 -11.33 9.59
N TYR A 251 -3.32 -11.82 10.39
CA TYR A 251 -4.26 -10.96 11.09
C TYR A 251 -3.76 -10.63 12.50
N TYR A 252 -3.99 -9.39 12.92
CA TYR A 252 -3.75 -8.97 14.29
C TYR A 252 -4.79 -9.63 15.21
N ARG A 253 -4.31 -10.26 16.28
CA ARG A 253 -5.16 -10.86 17.32
C ARG A 253 -4.83 -10.24 18.68
N ILE A 254 -5.87 -9.97 19.46
CA ILE A 254 -5.73 -9.55 20.86
C ILE A 254 -5.79 -10.82 21.73
N LYS A 255 -4.72 -11.07 22.49
CA LYS A 255 -4.63 -12.13 23.50
C LYS A 255 -5.25 -11.61 24.81
N ILE A 256 -6.43 -12.12 25.13
CA ILE A 256 -7.15 -11.83 26.39
C ILE A 256 -6.54 -12.67 27.51
#